data_AF-A0A2N6FH58-F1
#
_entry.id   AF-A0A2N6FH58-F1
#
_cell.length_a   1.000
_cell.length_b   1.000
_cell.length_c   1.000
_cell.angle_alpha   90.00
_cell.angle_beta   90.00
_cell.angle_gamma   90.00
#
_symmetry.space_group_name_H-M   'P 1'
#
loop_
_entity.id
_entity.type
_entity.pdbx_description
1 polymer ?
#
loop_
_entity_poly.entity_id
_entity_poly.type
_entity_poly.pdbx_seq_one_letter_code
_entity_poly.pdbx_strand_id
1 'polypeptide(L)' 'MKETKDSPIREAWILCLILGIVMINFPFIHIFNTDRLIFGIPQLVLYFFIGWPASIVVIWLFVSHLEARQSRPGNTDDL' A
#
# COMPACT_ATOMS: atom_id res chain seq x y z
N MET A 1 -13.45 10.89 -26.32
CA MET A 1 -13.42 10.34 -24.94
C MET A 1 -12.04 10.65 -24.38
N LYS A 2 -11.93 11.41 -23.28
CA LYS A 2 -10.63 11.83 -22.75
C LYS A 2 -9.99 10.63 -22.05
N GLU A 3 -9.00 10.02 -22.70
CA GLU A 3 -8.04 9.10 -22.08
C GLU A 3 -7.42 9.82 -20.88
N THR A 4 -7.90 9.47 -19.69
CA THR A 4 -7.44 10.08 -18.44
C THR A 4 -6.17 9.35 -18.09
N LYS A 5 -5.02 9.97 -18.39
CA LYS A 5 -3.71 9.45 -17.97
C LYS A 5 -3.75 9.38 -16.44
N ASP A 6 -3.96 8.18 -15.91
CA ASP A 6 -4.01 7.98 -14.47
C ASP A 6 -2.63 8.36 -13.91
N SER A 7 -2.65 9.39 -13.06
CA SER A 7 -1.42 9.95 -12.52
C SER A 7 -0.94 8.98 -11.43
N PRO A 8 0.27 8.41 -11.53
CA PRO A 8 0.75 7.40 -10.59
C PRO A 8 0.80 7.93 -9.15
N ILE A 9 0.94 9.24 -8.99
CA ILE A 9 0.81 9.91 -7.69
C ILE A 9 -0.59 9.68 -7.09
N ARG A 10 -1.67 9.83 -7.87
CA ARG A 10 -3.04 9.70 -7.40
C ARG A 10 -3.35 8.27 -6.98
N GLU A 11 -2.86 7.29 -7.74
CA GLU A 11 -2.95 5.87 -7.38
C GLU A 11 -2.21 5.58 -6.07
N ALA A 12 -1.00 6.09 -5.90
CA ALA A 12 -0.24 5.95 -4.66
C ALA A 12 -0.96 6.57 -3.46
N TRP A 13 -1.58 7.74 -3.62
CA TRP A 13 -2.38 8.38 -2.56
C TRP A 13 -3.62 7.56 -2.19
N ILE A 14 -4.33 7.02 -3.18
CA ILE A 14 -5.52 6.18 -2.95
C ILE A 14 -5.12 4.87 -2.27
N LEU A 15 -4.07 4.20 -2.75
CA LEU A 15 -3.53 2.97 -2.15
C LEU A 15 -3.07 3.22 -0.71
N CYS A 16 -2.36 4.34 -0.46
CA CYS A 16 -1.96 4.73 0.88
C CYS A 16 -3.15 4.92 1.82
N LEU A 17 -4.23 5.54 1.33
CA LEU A 17 -5.45 5.75 2.11
C LEU A 17 -6.16 4.42 2.41
N ILE A 18 -6.37 3.59 1.40
CA ILE A 18 -7.00 2.28 1.57
C ILE A 18 -6.19 1.45 2.56
N LEU A 19 -4.86 1.44 2.42
CA LEU A 19 -3.97 0.68 3.29
C LEU A 19 -3.98 1.20 4.73
N GLY A 20 -4.01 2.52 4.93
CA GLY A 20 -4.20 3.14 6.25
C GLY A 20 -5.55 2.79 6.88
N ILE A 21 -6.64 2.78 6.11
CA ILE A 21 -7.98 2.39 6.58
C ILE A 21 -8.00 0.90 6.95
N VAL A 22 -7.38 0.04 6.15
CA VAL A 22 -7.22 -1.40 6.45
C VAL A 22 -6.41 -1.59 7.73
N MET A 23 -5.35 -0.80 7.91
CA MET A 23 -4.50 -0.85 9.11
C MET A 23 -5.27 -0.44 10.38
N ILE A 24 -6.17 0.54 10.27
CA ILE A 24 -7.00 1.02 11.39
C ILE A 24 -8.28 0.18 11.56
N ASN A 25 -8.52 -0.80 10.70
CA ASN A 25 -9.77 -1.56 10.71
C ASN A 25 -9.95 -2.34 12.03
N PHE A 26 -11.18 -2.35 12.54
CA PHE A 26 -11.57 -2.98 13.81
C PHE A 26 -11.01 -4.40 14.07
N PRO A 27 -11.00 -5.36 13.12
CA PRO A 27 -10.47 -6.69 13.37
C PRO A 27 -8.96 -6.68 13.65
N PHE A 28 -8.18 -5.87 12.92
CA PHE A 28 -6.74 -5.76 13.19
C PHE A 28 -6.49 -5.10 14.53
N ILE A 29 -7.13 -3.96 14.78
CA ILE A 29 -6.98 -3.26 16.07
C ILE A 29 -7.41 -4.17 17.22
N HIS A 30 -8.54 -4.87 17.12
CA HIS A 30 -9.03 -5.72 18.21
C HIS A 30 -8.12 -6.92 18.48
N ILE A 31 -7.53 -7.53 17.45
CA ILE A 31 -6.55 -8.62 17.61
C ILE A 31 -5.28 -8.09 18.31
N PHE A 32 -4.81 -6.90 17.92
CA PHE A 32 -3.56 -6.35 18.47
C PHE A 32 -3.74 -5.57 19.77
N ASN A 33 -4.95 -5.12 20.09
CA ASN A 33 -5.33 -4.40 21.31
C ASN A 33 -5.56 -5.36 22.47
N THR A 34 -4.58 -6.23 22.72
CA THR A 34 -4.50 -7.01 23.96
C THR A 34 -3.64 -6.23 24.96
N ASP A 35 -3.95 -6.28 26.26
CA ASP A 35 -3.15 -5.69 27.35
C ASP A 35 -1.73 -6.29 27.50
N ARG A 36 -1.30 -7.10 26.53
CA ARG A 36 0.05 -7.66 26.44
C ARG A 36 1.02 -6.55 26.03
N LEU A 37 1.77 -6.08 27.02
CA LEU A 37 2.92 -5.21 26.79
C LEU A 37 4.12 -6.06 26.37
N ILE A 38 4.66 -5.83 25.18
CA ILE A 38 5.93 -6.43 24.75
C ILE A 38 7.00 -5.40 25.06
N PHE A 39 7.96 -5.74 25.92
CA PHE A 39 9.05 -4.82 26.31
C PHE A 39 8.56 -3.49 26.95
N GLY A 40 7.34 -3.47 27.51
CA GLY A 40 6.71 -2.27 28.08
C GLY A 40 5.96 -1.40 27.07
N ILE A 41 5.93 -1.80 25.79
CA ILE A 41 5.25 -1.08 24.72
C ILE A 41 3.94 -1.82 24.36
N PRO A 42 2.81 -1.12 24.20
CA PRO A 42 1.57 -1.72 23.72
C PRO A 42 1.78 -2.34 22.34
N GLN A 43 1.26 -3.56 22.16
CA GLN A 43 1.37 -4.28 20.89
C GLN A 43 0.79 -3.47 19.70
N LEU A 44 -0.19 -2.61 19.95
CA LEU A 44 -0.75 -1.67 18.96
C LEU A 44 0.30 -0.69 18.40
N VAL A 45 1.24 -0.22 19.22
CA VAL A 45 2.32 0.70 18.79
C VAL A 45 3.30 -0.06 17.90
N LEU A 46 3.67 -1.28 18.28
CA LEU A 46 4.54 -2.15 17.48
C LEU A 46 3.93 -2.44 16.11
N TYR A 47 2.61 -2.70 16.10
CA TYR A 47 1.83 -2.89 14.88
C TYR A 47 1.89 -1.66 13.98
N PHE A 48 1.68 -0.45 14.50
CA PHE A 48 1.82 0.77 13.71
C PHE A 48 3.26 0.97 13.20
N PHE A 49 4.25 0.67 14.03
CA PHE A 49 5.66 0.85 13.69
C PHE A 49 6.12 -0.06 12.54
N ILE A 50 5.56 -1.27 12.44
CA ILE A 50 5.86 -2.22 11.35
C ILE A 50 4.89 -2.04 10.18
N GLY A 51 3.61 -1.82 10.46
CA GLY A 51 2.56 -1.67 9.47
C GLY A 51 2.74 -0.43 8.58
N TRP A 52 3.25 0.67 9.14
CA TRP A 52 3.47 1.89 8.39
C TRP A 52 4.56 1.78 7.31
N PRO A 53 5.80 1.31 7.60
CA PRO A 53 6.80 1.08 6.56
C PRO A 53 6.39 -0.07 5.62
N ALA A 54 5.73 -1.13 6.13
CA ALA A 54 5.18 -2.17 5.26
C ALA A 54 4.18 -1.58 4.25
N SER A 55 3.36 -0.62 4.68
CA SER A 55 2.41 0.06 3.80
C SER A 55 3.10 0.80 2.66
N ILE A 56 4.15 1.55 2.98
CA ILE A 56 4.97 2.28 1.99
C ILE A 56 5.61 1.30 1.00
N VAL A 57 6.15 0.18 1.49
CA VAL A 57 6.78 -0.86 0.65
C VAL A 57 5.77 -1.49 -0.32
N VAL A 58 4.56 -1.81 0.15
CA VAL A 58 3.51 -2.39 -0.71
C VAL A 58 3.11 -1.42 -1.81
N ILE A 59 2.91 -0.15 -1.49
CA ILE A 59 2.56 0.89 -2.47
C ILE A 59 3.71 1.06 -3.48
N TRP A 60 4.94 1.15 -2.99
CA TRP A 60 6.13 1.29 -3.84
C TRP A 60 6.28 0.12 -4.81
N LEU A 61 6.09 -1.12 -4.33
CA LEU A 61 6.14 -2.32 -5.16
C LEU A 61 5.03 -2.29 -6.22
N PHE A 62 3.81 -1.91 -5.83
CA PHE A 62 2.67 -1.85 -6.73
C PHE A 62 2.86 -0.81 -7.84
N VAL A 63 3.28 0.42 -7.48
CA VAL A 63 3.58 1.49 -8.44
C VAL A 63 4.70 1.06 -9.38
N SER A 64 5.77 0.47 -8.86
CA SER A 64 6.89 -0.04 -9.66
C SER A 64 6.44 -1.14 -10.64
N HIS A 65 5.51 -1.99 -10.22
CA HIS A 65 4.97 -3.06 -11.06
C HIS A 65 4.06 -2.54 -12.19
N LEU A 66 3.29 -1.48 -11.92
CA LEU A 66 2.45 -0.84 -12.93
C LEU A 66 3.30 -0.15 -14.01
N GLU A 67 4.35 0.57 -13.62
CA GLU A 67 5.26 1.23 -14.56
C GLU A 67 6.00 0.21 -15.45
N ALA A 68 6.41 -0.93 -14.87
CA ALA A 68 7.01 -2.03 -15.62
C ALA A 68 6.04 -2.66 -16.66
N ARG A 69 4.72 -2.69 -16.38
CA ARG A 69 3.72 -3.20 -17.33
C ARG A 69 3.44 -2.22 -18.46
N GLN A 70 3.44 -0.92 -18.18
CA GLN A 70 3.22 0.13 -19.17
C GLN A 70 4.39 0.23 -20.17
N SER A 71 5.57 -0.22 -19.77
CA SER A 71 6.80 -0.18 -20.57
C SER A 71 6.97 -1.36 -21.53
N ARG A 72 6.01 -2.28 -21.69
CA ARG A 72 6.02 -3.23 -22.81
C ARG A 72 5.72 -2.45 -24.09
N PRO A 73 6.71 -2.19 -24.97
CA PRO A 73 6.42 -1.59 -26.25
C PRO A 73 5.76 -2.69 -27.08
N GLY A 74 4.48 -2.51 -27.43
CA GLY A 74 3.95 -3.17 -28.61
C GLY A 74 4.74 -2.65 -29.80
N ASN A 75 5.74 -3.41 -30.25
CA ASN A 75 6.46 -3.14 -31.48
C ASN A 75 6.65 -4.44 -32.23
N THR A 76 6.29 -4.36 -33.52
CA THR A 76 6.52 -5.30 -34.61
C THR A 76 5.54 -6.47 -34.65
N ASP A 77 4.51 -6.37 -35.51
CA ASP A 77 4.05 -7.45 -36.40
C ASP A 77 2.97 -6.94 -37.39
N ASP A 78 3.26 -5.85 -38.11
CA ASP A 78 2.41 -5.37 -39.21
C ASP A 78 3.27 -4.61 -40.22
N LEU A 79 4.20 -5.38 -40.80
CA LEU A 79 4.72 -5.21 -42.17
C LEU A 79 3.59 -5.39 -43.19
#